data_AF-A0A126UV47-F1
#
_entry.id   AF-A0A126UV47-F1
#
_cell.length_a   1.000
_cell.length_b   1.000
_cell.length_c   1.000
_cell.angle_alpha   90.00
_cell.angle_beta   90.00
_cell.angle_gamma   90.00
#
_symmetry.space_group_name_H-M   'P 1'
#
loop_
_entity.id
_entity.type
_entity.pdbx_description
1 polymer ?
#
loop_
_entity_poly.entity_id
_entity_poly.type
_entity_poly.pdbx_seq_one_letter_code
_entity_poly.pdbx_strand_id
1 'polypeptide(L)'
;MLLRTLAIFALASLPHHAFATDVLGGETLGAESFSSYVTGKTLTYSKNGQVFGAEEYLPDNHVRWSFNDGQCQDGIWFAQNDQICFIYDGQTVPQCWSFSVGSIGLIAHYENAPTSDDLYETARSSAPLYCKGPDVGV
;
A
#
# COMPACT_ATOMS: atom_id res chain seq x y z
N MET A 1 -1.72 -34.91 -73.20
CA MET A 1 -1.23 -34.56 -71.85
C MET A 1 -2.40 -34.04 -71.03
N LEU A 2 -3.08 -34.96 -70.32
CA LEU A 2 -4.11 -34.66 -69.31
C LEU A 2 -3.38 -34.22 -68.02
N LEU A 3 -3.71 -33.03 -67.48
CA LEU A 3 -4.65 -32.81 -66.38
C LEU A 3 -4.12 -33.34 -65.03
N ARG A 4 -3.93 -32.43 -64.05
CA ARG A 4 -4.71 -32.36 -62.80
C ARG A 4 -3.95 -31.66 -61.66
N THR A 5 -4.48 -30.49 -61.34
CA THR A 5 -4.38 -29.75 -60.07
C THR A 5 -4.79 -30.61 -58.88
N LEU A 6 -4.07 -30.52 -57.76
CA LEU A 6 -4.47 -30.63 -56.34
C LEU A 6 -3.13 -30.45 -55.55
N ALA A 7 -3.03 -29.85 -54.36
CA ALA A 7 -3.99 -29.61 -53.32
C ALA A 7 -3.52 -28.46 -52.40
N ILE A 8 -4.52 -27.96 -51.68
CA ILE A 8 -4.57 -26.87 -50.70
C ILE A 8 -3.58 -27.10 -49.54
N PHE A 9 -2.74 -26.10 -49.24
CA PHE A 9 -1.95 -26.07 -48.01
C PHE A 9 -2.70 -25.32 -46.90
N ALA A 10 -2.59 -25.90 -45.71
CA ALA A 10 -3.42 -25.72 -44.55
C ALA A 10 -3.34 -24.33 -43.87
N LEU A 11 -4.43 -24.03 -43.16
CA LEU A 11 -4.69 -22.89 -42.28
C LEU A 11 -3.47 -22.40 -41.49
N ALA A 12 -3.07 -21.15 -41.73
CA ALA A 12 -2.23 -20.39 -40.80
C ALA A 12 -3.09 -19.92 -39.62
N SER A 13 -2.72 -20.37 -38.42
CA SER A 13 -3.34 -20.04 -37.14
C SER A 13 -3.20 -18.54 -36.86
N LEU A 14 -4.31 -17.85 -36.63
CA LEU A 14 -4.28 -16.44 -36.24
C LEU A 14 -3.73 -16.26 -34.80
N PRO A 15 -2.99 -15.17 -34.54
CA PRO A 15 -2.43 -14.87 -33.23
C PRO A 15 -3.54 -14.53 -32.22
N HIS A 16 -3.57 -15.25 -31.09
CA HIS A 16 -4.36 -14.88 -29.93
C HIS A 16 -3.78 -13.59 -29.34
N HIS A 17 -4.39 -12.45 -29.68
CA HIS A 17 -4.15 -11.19 -29.00
C HIS A 17 -4.79 -11.30 -27.61
N ALA A 18 -3.98 -11.63 -26.61
CA ALA A 18 -4.35 -11.43 -25.23
C ALA A 18 -4.48 -9.91 -25.00
N PHE A 19 -5.70 -9.42 -24.92
CA PHE A 19 -5.95 -8.08 -24.40
C PHE A 19 -5.65 -8.12 -22.90
N ALA A 20 -4.48 -7.62 -22.52
CA ALA A 20 -4.26 -7.19 -21.14
C ALA A 20 -5.20 -5.99 -20.92
N THR A 21 -6.21 -6.18 -20.08
CA THR A 21 -7.02 -5.08 -19.55
C THR A 21 -6.12 -4.23 -18.70
N ASP A 22 -5.77 -3.05 -19.22
CA ASP A 22 -5.08 -2.00 -18.48
C ASP A 22 -6.06 -1.50 -17.39
N VAL A 23 -5.95 -2.05 -16.18
CA VAL A 23 -6.63 -1.51 -15.01
C VAL A 23 -5.85 -0.26 -14.65
N LEU A 24 -6.37 0.91 -15.04
CA LEU A 24 -5.92 2.19 -14.53
C LEU A 24 -6.40 2.36 -13.08
N GLY A 25 -5.78 1.59 -12.19
CA GLY A 25 -5.76 1.77 -10.74
C GLY A 25 -4.31 1.53 -10.34
N GLY A 26 -3.69 2.47 -9.61
CA GLY A 26 -2.29 2.37 -9.23
C GLY A 26 -2.00 0.98 -8.66
N GLU A 27 -0.96 0.33 -9.18
CA GLU A 27 -0.62 -1.04 -8.81
C GLU A 27 -0.54 -1.16 -7.27
N THR A 28 -1.33 -2.08 -6.70
CA THR A 28 -1.29 -2.36 -5.27
C THR A 28 0.11 -2.85 -4.90
N LEU A 29 0.71 -2.24 -3.88
CA LEU A 29 2.03 -2.60 -3.39
C LEU A 29 1.96 -3.88 -2.57
N GLY A 30 2.72 -4.89 -3.01
CA GLY A 30 3.10 -6.01 -2.16
C GLY A 30 4.11 -5.60 -1.08
N ALA A 31 4.37 -6.53 -0.15
CA ALA A 31 5.21 -6.33 1.03
C ALA A 31 6.60 -5.74 0.75
N GLU A 32 7.29 -6.23 -0.28
CA GLU A 32 8.65 -5.82 -0.62
C GLU A 32 8.69 -4.38 -1.17
N SER A 33 7.78 -4.06 -2.09
CA SER A 33 7.61 -2.71 -2.63
C SER A 33 7.20 -1.73 -1.55
N PHE A 34 6.30 -2.15 -0.66
CA PHE A 34 5.89 -1.36 0.50
C PHE A 34 7.05 -1.09 1.45
N SER A 35 7.77 -2.14 1.89
CA SER A 35 8.94 -2.02 2.77
C SER A 35 10.01 -1.08 2.18
N SER A 36 10.33 -1.26 0.90
CA SER A 36 11.28 -0.40 0.18
C SER A 36 10.80 1.06 0.11
N TYR A 37 9.49 1.26 0.03
CA TYR A 37 8.90 2.59 0.02
C TYR A 37 8.95 3.25 1.39
N VAL A 38 8.64 2.55 2.49
CA VAL A 38 8.40 3.19 3.78
C VAL A 38 9.59 3.17 4.74
N THR A 39 10.42 2.12 4.70
CA THR A 39 11.43 1.86 5.76
C THR A 39 12.40 3.03 5.91
N GLY A 40 12.62 3.45 7.17
CA GLY A 40 13.49 4.57 7.54
C GLY A 40 12.85 5.96 7.32
N LYS A 41 11.55 6.02 7.05
CA LYS A 41 10.81 7.27 6.83
C LYS A 41 9.74 7.48 7.89
N THR A 42 9.43 8.74 8.12
CA THR A 42 8.21 9.21 8.77
C THR A 42 7.31 9.80 7.71
N LEU A 43 6.11 9.24 7.54
CA LEU A 43 5.11 9.69 6.58
C LEU A 43 3.96 10.39 7.30
N THR A 44 3.54 11.56 6.80
CA THR A 44 2.33 12.24 7.27
C THR A 44 1.17 11.92 6.36
N TYR A 45 0.08 11.47 6.95
CA TYR A 45 -1.14 11.09 6.26
C TYR A 45 -2.24 12.11 6.46
N SER A 46 -3.05 12.31 5.41
CA SER A 46 -4.27 13.09 5.46
C SER A 46 -5.49 12.24 5.13
N LYS A 47 -6.61 12.62 5.72
CA LYS A 47 -7.93 12.06 5.46
C LYS A 47 -8.89 13.22 5.21
N ASN A 48 -9.65 13.18 4.12
CA ASN A 48 -10.57 14.27 3.75
C ASN A 48 -9.89 15.66 3.72
N GLY A 49 -8.63 15.72 3.28
CA GLY A 49 -7.85 16.96 3.17
C GLY A 49 -7.32 17.52 4.50
N GLN A 50 -7.51 16.82 5.62
CA GLN A 50 -6.96 17.20 6.93
C GLN A 50 -5.89 16.21 7.36
N VAL A 51 -4.83 16.70 8.01
CA VAL A 51 -3.82 15.81 8.60
C VAL A 51 -4.50 14.89 9.60
N PHE A 52 -4.30 13.59 9.43
CA PHE A 52 -4.91 12.54 10.22
C PHE A 52 -3.94 11.98 11.26
N GLY A 53 -2.68 11.84 10.87
CA GLY A 53 -1.61 11.33 11.72
C GLY A 53 -0.31 11.21 10.95
N ALA A 54 0.70 10.69 11.61
CA ALA A 54 1.98 10.36 11.00
C ALA A 54 2.49 9.02 11.52
N GLU A 55 3.22 8.31 10.66
CA GLU A 55 3.77 7.00 10.94
C GLU A 55 5.27 6.98 10.64
N GLU A 56 6.06 6.61 11.64
CA GLU A 56 7.47 6.27 11.47
C GLU A 56 7.61 4.78 11.21
N TYR A 57 8.31 4.43 10.13
CA TYR A 57 8.58 3.06 9.71
C TYR A 57 10.02 2.70 10.03
N LEU A 58 10.20 1.83 11.00
CA LEU A 58 11.49 1.41 11.55
C LEU A 58 11.98 0.12 10.86
N PRO A 59 13.26 -0.25 11.03
CA PRO A 59 13.77 -1.55 10.61
C PRO A 59 12.96 -2.73 11.18
N ASP A 60 13.10 -3.89 10.55
CA ASP A 60 12.48 -5.15 10.98
C ASP A 60 10.94 -5.09 11.13
N ASN A 61 10.31 -4.29 10.27
CA ASN A 61 8.86 -4.08 10.19
C ASN A 61 8.21 -3.46 11.44
N HIS A 62 9.00 -2.80 12.29
CA HIS A 62 8.47 -2.01 13.38
C HIS A 62 7.89 -0.69 12.88
N VAL A 63 6.85 -0.20 13.55
CA VAL A 63 6.25 1.12 13.27
C VAL A 63 5.94 1.86 14.55
N ARG A 64 5.86 3.18 14.42
CA ARG A 64 5.31 4.05 15.44
C ARG A 64 4.31 5.01 14.82
N TRP A 65 3.06 4.92 15.25
CA TRP A 65 1.97 5.77 14.78
C TRP A 65 1.65 6.86 15.79
N SER A 66 1.35 8.08 15.34
CA SER A 66 0.75 9.13 16.15
C SER A 66 -0.42 9.75 15.40
N PHE A 67 -1.54 9.93 16.09
CA PHE A 67 -2.56 10.88 15.65
C PHE A 67 -2.09 12.32 15.91
N ASN A 68 -2.95 13.30 15.62
CA ASN A 68 -2.63 14.73 15.82
C ASN A 68 -2.49 15.14 17.30
N ASP A 69 -2.72 14.24 18.26
CA ASP A 69 -2.57 14.49 19.70
C ASP A 69 -1.12 14.31 20.20
N GLY A 70 -0.23 13.77 19.37
CA GLY A 70 1.18 13.53 19.70
C GLY A 70 1.42 12.33 20.62
N GLN A 71 0.39 11.51 20.87
CA GLN A 71 0.54 10.24 21.58
C GLN A 71 0.91 9.16 20.58
N CYS A 72 2.02 8.46 20.85
CA CYS A 72 2.54 7.44 19.95
C CYS A 72 2.09 6.04 20.37
N GLN A 73 1.82 5.21 19.38
CA GLN A 73 1.55 3.78 19.52
C GLN A 73 2.62 3.01 18.74
N ASP A 74 3.38 2.19 19.45
CA ASP A 74 4.32 1.25 18.84
C ASP A 74 3.57 0.05 18.27
N GLY A 75 4.14 -0.55 17.23
CA GLY A 75 3.55 -1.73 16.60
C GLY A 75 4.48 -2.40 15.61
N ILE A 76 3.91 -3.35 14.89
CA ILE A 76 4.54 -4.01 13.75
C ILE A 76 3.59 -4.03 12.57
N TRP A 77 4.16 -4.11 11.37
CA TRP A 77 3.42 -4.44 10.17
C TRP A 77 3.86 -5.78 9.59
N PHE A 78 2.96 -6.44 8.88
CA PHE A 78 3.21 -7.69 8.17
C PHE A 78 2.28 -7.82 6.97
N ALA A 79 2.69 -8.60 5.98
CA ALA A 79 1.84 -8.87 4.84
C ALA A 79 0.84 -9.99 5.14
N GLN A 80 -0.40 -9.83 4.69
CA GLN A 80 -1.43 -10.86 4.75
C GLN A 80 -2.22 -10.82 3.44
N ASN A 81 -2.11 -11.88 2.63
CA ASN A 81 -2.59 -11.88 1.25
C ASN A 81 -1.96 -10.70 0.47
N ASP A 82 -2.78 -9.91 -0.22
CA ASP A 82 -2.36 -8.72 -0.98
C ASP A 82 -2.38 -7.43 -0.13
N GLN A 83 -2.52 -7.55 1.19
CA GLN A 83 -2.64 -6.42 2.11
C GLN A 83 -1.42 -6.30 3.01
N ILE A 84 -1.24 -5.11 3.56
CA ILE A 84 -0.32 -4.84 4.66
C ILE A 84 -1.14 -4.59 5.92
N CYS A 85 -0.92 -5.41 6.94
CA CYS A 85 -1.63 -5.38 8.19
C CYS A 85 -0.74 -4.86 9.32
N PHE A 86 -1.34 -4.09 10.20
CA PHE A 86 -0.68 -3.45 11.34
C PHE A 86 -1.30 -3.94 12.63
N ILE A 87 -0.47 -4.24 13.62
CA ILE A 87 -0.92 -4.49 14.99
C ILE A 87 -0.09 -3.61 15.92
N TYR A 88 -0.80 -2.80 16.70
CA TYR A 88 -0.20 -1.90 17.67
C TYR A 88 -0.28 -2.50 19.08
N ASP A 89 0.61 -2.06 19.95
CA ASP A 89 0.72 -2.54 21.32
C ASP A 89 -0.62 -2.43 22.06
N GLY A 90 -1.01 -3.50 22.75
CA GLY A 90 -2.27 -3.61 23.46
C GLY A 90 -3.49 -3.93 22.59
N GLN A 91 -3.35 -3.98 21.25
CA GLN A 91 -4.41 -4.42 20.34
C GLN A 91 -4.24 -5.90 19.98
N THR A 92 -5.35 -6.60 19.73
CA THR A 92 -5.37 -8.03 19.35
C THR A 92 -5.87 -8.27 17.94
N VAL A 93 -6.40 -7.25 17.28
CA VAL A 93 -6.99 -7.33 15.95
C VAL A 93 -6.15 -6.49 14.99
N PRO A 94 -5.56 -7.09 13.95
CA PRO A 94 -4.81 -6.36 12.94
C PRO A 94 -5.71 -5.42 12.12
N GLN A 95 -5.16 -4.27 11.74
CA GLN A 95 -5.76 -3.33 10.81
C GLN A 95 -5.10 -3.50 9.44
N CYS A 96 -5.84 -4.00 8.46
CA CYS A 96 -5.31 -4.35 7.14
C CYS A 96 -5.70 -3.32 6.08
N TRP A 97 -4.71 -2.96 5.26
CA TRP A 97 -4.80 -1.90 4.26
C TRP A 97 -4.20 -2.36 2.93
N SER A 98 -4.80 -1.88 1.84
CA SER A 98 -4.22 -1.99 0.50
C SER A 98 -3.48 -0.69 0.20
N PHE A 99 -2.21 -0.78 -0.22
CA PHE A 99 -1.39 0.40 -0.52
C PHE A 99 -1.19 0.55 -2.02
N SER A 100 -1.20 1.77 -2.54
CA SER A 100 -0.80 2.07 -3.92
C SER A 100 -0.02 3.38 -3.97
N VAL A 101 0.68 3.63 -5.07
CA VAL A 101 1.39 4.91 -5.27
C VAL A 101 0.59 5.78 -6.23
N GLY A 102 0.11 6.91 -5.72
CA GLY A 102 -0.52 7.96 -6.52
C GLY A 102 0.50 8.97 -7.07
N SER A 103 0.00 10.04 -7.66
CA SER A 103 0.85 11.12 -8.19
C SER A 103 1.64 11.90 -7.13
N ILE A 104 1.17 11.87 -5.88
CA ILE A 104 1.71 12.69 -4.77
C ILE A 104 2.46 11.85 -3.73
N GLY A 105 2.21 10.54 -3.69
CA GLY A 105 2.78 9.66 -2.69
C GLY A 105 1.88 8.44 -2.45
N LEU A 106 2.05 7.84 -1.28
CA LEU A 106 1.35 6.63 -0.89
C LEU A 106 -0.13 6.89 -0.63
N ILE A 107 -0.97 5.97 -1.06
CA ILE A 107 -2.41 5.94 -0.79
C ILE A 107 -2.68 4.63 -0.03
N ALA A 108 -3.30 4.72 1.14
CA ALA A 108 -3.70 3.57 1.94
C ALA A 108 -5.22 3.45 1.96
N HIS A 109 -5.75 2.34 1.44
CA HIS A 109 -7.18 2.05 1.41
C HIS A 109 -7.56 1.09 2.53
N TYR A 110 -8.55 1.45 3.34
CA TYR A 110 -9.07 0.59 4.41
C TYR A 110 -10.18 -0.31 3.87
N GLU A 111 -9.90 -1.60 3.70
CA GLU A 111 -10.82 -2.54 3.03
C GLU A 111 -12.13 -2.80 3.81
N ASN A 112 -12.14 -2.58 5.14
CA ASN A 112 -13.30 -2.93 5.98
C ASN A 112 -14.33 -1.79 6.17
N ALA A 113 -14.26 -0.68 5.41
CA ALA A 113 -15.21 0.44 5.57
C ALA A 113 -16.16 0.60 4.35
N PRO A 114 -17.47 0.82 4.58
CA PRO A 114 -18.46 1.08 3.51
C PRO A 114 -18.31 2.46 2.84
N THR A 115 -17.46 3.33 3.38
CA THR A 115 -17.05 4.61 2.79
C THR A 115 -15.52 4.62 2.70
N SER A 116 -14.94 5.09 1.59
CA SER A 116 -13.48 5.08 1.40
C SER A 116 -12.80 5.84 2.53
N ASP A 117 -12.14 5.10 3.42
CA ASP A 117 -11.42 5.62 4.58
C ASP A 117 -9.95 5.84 4.22
N ASP A 118 -9.72 6.32 2.99
CA ASP A 118 -8.41 6.44 2.41
C ASP A 118 -7.56 7.45 3.16
N LEU A 119 -6.31 7.07 3.37
CA LEU A 119 -5.25 7.96 3.83
C LEU A 119 -4.33 8.28 2.67
N TYR A 120 -4.05 9.57 2.48
CA TYR A 120 -3.15 10.06 1.45
C TYR A 120 -1.90 10.64 2.08
N GLU A 121 -0.73 10.19 1.63
CA GLU A 121 0.55 10.80 2.01
C GLU A 121 0.59 12.27 1.59
N THR A 122 0.98 13.13 2.53
CA THR A 122 1.10 14.58 2.32
C THR A 122 2.51 15.11 2.59
N ALA A 123 3.31 14.38 3.37
CA ALA A 123 4.70 14.70 3.62
C ALA A 123 5.49 13.43 3.97
N ARG A 124 6.81 13.50 3.79
CA ARG A 124 7.77 12.48 4.23
C ARG A 124 9.02 13.12 4.81
N SER A 125 9.65 12.45 5.76
CA SER A 125 10.89 12.87 6.40
C SER A 125 11.72 11.66 6.82
N SER A 126 13.02 11.85 7.05
CA SER A 126 13.87 10.88 7.76
C SER A 126 14.02 11.22 9.26
N ALA A 127 13.39 12.31 9.72
CA ALA A 127 13.37 12.67 11.12
C ALA A 127 12.45 11.71 11.90
N PRO A 128 12.80 11.32 13.14
CA PRO A 128 11.94 10.51 13.98
C PRO A 128 10.58 11.16 14.24
N LEU A 129 9.55 10.35 14.48
CA LEU A 129 8.25 10.87 14.85
C LEU A 129 8.32 11.52 16.24
N TYR A 130 7.73 12.72 16.36
CA TYR A 130 7.63 13.38 17.66
C TYR A 130 6.58 12.69 18.51
N CYS A 131 7.00 12.17 19.66
CA CYS A 131 6.14 11.55 20.65
C CYS A 131 6.20 12.35 21.93
N LYS A 132 5.04 12.68 22.50
CA LYS A 132 4.97 13.18 23.86
C LYS A 132 5.57 12.13 24.78
N GLY A 133 6.49 12.55 25.65
CA GLY A 133 7.00 11.68 26.70
C GLY A 133 5.86 11.23 27.63
N PRO A 134 6.05 10.16 28.42
CA PRO A 134 5.05 9.76 29.40
C PRO A 134 4.73 10.92 30.33
N ASP A 135 3.45 11.08 30.71
CA ASP A 135 3.02 12.04 31.72
C ASP A 135 3.66 11.68 33.07
N VAL A 136 4.91 12.11 33.29
CA VAL A 136 5.61 12.00 34.57
C VAL A 136 5.19 13.18 35.47
N GLY A 137 3.88 13.30 35.70
CA GLY A 137 3.31 14.20 36.70
C GLY A 137 3.29 13.51 38.05
N VAL A 138 4.08 14.02 39.00
CA VAL A 138 4.07 13.61 40.42
C VAL A 138 2.85 14.12 41.17
#